data_AF-W5YLE0-F1
#
_entry.id   AF-W5YLE0-F1
#
_cell.length_a   1.000
_cell.length_b   1.000
_cell.length_c   1.000
_cell.angle_alpha   90.00
_cell.angle_beta   90.00
_cell.angle_gamma   90.00
#
_symmetry.space_group_name_H-M   'P 1'
#
loop_
_entity.id
_entity.type
_entity.pdbx_description
1 polymer ?
#
loop_
_entity_poly.entity_id
_entity_poly.type
_entity_poly.pdbx_seq_one_letter_code
_entity_poly.pdbx_strand_id
1 'polypeptide(L)'
;MILSKHLTAKSLCLSLSLGVLVPLAYWLTSATPTANAETPPSPEQAAESAPPAPPAEQPVQMKATADTIDYQAMLEGATVINGSLTFEQVVALMREHHGRELDTRLGQIDLITALLEYLRQSQPENWRASMQALLEAAFPEMAGELMQLAENHLEYQAWYAAGAQDIQQLDPDSRMEILMQHRSEIFGKEVAEELWQHQIRDYEMAKAMERITSDTERPLNQRLEELSQLVHQTYPEEAISNQSLAMGDSFANKFLKASQQELREMPTYQRREAIAEIRRSLGYSERAVENLARLDRKRDQRWAAGDQYMAQRQEITAKYNGEERQRRLKEARRTFLGAEADSIRKEEEAGYFRFEQERSYGIH
;
A
#
# COMPACT_ATOMS: atom_id res chain seq x y z
N MET A 1 -18.71 -29.62 -21.10
CA MET A 1 -19.68 -28.84 -21.88
C MET A 1 -19.82 -27.48 -21.19
N ILE A 2 -19.24 -26.42 -21.78
CA ILE A 2 -19.59 -24.97 -21.66
C ILE A 2 -19.37 -24.31 -20.26
N LEU A 3 -18.34 -23.45 -20.07
CA LEU A 3 -18.34 -21.95 -20.04
C LEU A 3 -19.45 -21.32 -19.13
N SER A 4 -19.32 -20.24 -18.35
CA SER A 4 -18.31 -19.20 -18.09
C SER A 4 -18.92 -18.14 -17.11
N LYS A 5 -18.07 -17.25 -16.57
CA LYS A 5 -18.31 -15.89 -15.99
C LYS A 5 -18.64 -15.80 -14.48
N HIS A 6 -18.14 -14.85 -13.67
CA HIS A 6 -16.97 -13.94 -13.62
C HIS A 6 -17.06 -13.17 -12.27
N LEU A 7 -15.92 -12.96 -11.59
CA LEU A 7 -15.40 -11.78 -10.82
C LEU A 7 -16.34 -10.94 -9.89
N THR A 8 -15.92 -10.38 -8.74
CA THR A 8 -14.74 -9.53 -8.40
C THR A 8 -14.46 -9.51 -6.86
N ALA A 9 -13.21 -9.69 -6.41
CA ALA A 9 -12.25 -8.70 -5.84
C ALA A 9 -12.44 -8.30 -4.35
N LYS A 10 -11.43 -8.05 -3.50
CA LYS A 10 -10.00 -8.39 -3.33
C LYS A 10 -9.58 -7.59 -2.08
N SER A 11 -9.31 -8.26 -0.96
CA SER A 11 -8.46 -7.76 0.14
C SER A 11 -7.32 -8.76 0.28
N LEU A 12 -6.08 -8.29 0.15
CA LEU A 12 -4.89 -9.15 0.31
C LEU A 12 -4.00 -8.58 1.41
N CYS A 13 -4.04 -9.25 2.55
CA CYS A 13 -2.97 -9.30 3.52
C CYS A 13 -1.71 -9.87 2.87
N LEU A 14 -0.54 -9.36 3.27
CA LEU A 14 0.74 -10.02 3.00
C LEU A 14 0.74 -11.41 3.66
N SER A 15 0.54 -12.44 2.85
CA SER A 15 0.89 -13.82 3.17
C SER A 15 2.24 -14.13 2.51
N LEU A 16 3.24 -14.46 3.33
CA LEU A 16 4.42 -15.20 2.91
C LEU A 16 3.97 -16.56 2.37
N SER A 17 4.01 -16.72 1.05
CA SER A 17 3.90 -18.01 0.38
C SER A 17 4.94 -18.10 -0.73
N LEU A 18 5.79 -19.11 -0.59
CA LEU A 18 6.69 -19.67 -1.61
C LEU A 18 6.03 -19.71 -3.00
N GLY A 19 6.80 -19.32 -4.02
CA GLY A 19 6.59 -19.77 -5.40
C GLY A 19 5.98 -18.75 -6.35
N VAL A 20 6.75 -17.71 -6.71
CA VAL A 20 6.61 -17.01 -8.01
C VAL A 20 8.02 -16.59 -8.46
N LEU A 21 8.45 -17.14 -9.59
CA LEU A 21 9.55 -16.66 -10.42
C LEU A 21 9.27 -15.22 -10.89
N VAL A 22 10.35 -14.47 -11.16
CA VAL A 22 10.43 -13.28 -12.07
C VAL A 22 10.33 -11.91 -11.34
N PRO A 23 11.14 -10.89 -11.69
CA PRO A 23 12.59 -10.86 -11.99
C PRO A 23 13.28 -9.49 -11.63
N LEU A 24 14.60 -9.45 -11.78
CA LEU A 24 15.41 -8.24 -12.05
C LEU A 24 15.00 -7.45 -13.33
N ALA A 25 13.92 -7.83 -14.01
CA ALA A 25 13.49 -7.35 -15.33
C ALA A 25 12.23 -6.45 -15.33
N TYR A 26 11.77 -5.95 -14.18
CA TYR A 26 10.63 -5.01 -14.16
C TYR A 26 11.03 -3.56 -14.53
N TRP A 27 12.31 -3.20 -14.48
CA TRP A 27 12.78 -1.82 -14.64
C TRP A 27 13.27 -1.42 -16.05
N LEU A 28 12.91 -2.18 -17.09
CA LEU A 28 13.31 -1.92 -18.49
C LEU A 28 12.22 -1.28 -19.39
N THR A 29 11.12 -0.71 -18.86
CA THR A 29 9.95 -0.33 -19.70
C THR A 29 9.46 1.13 -19.64
N SER A 30 10.31 2.13 -19.37
CA SER A 30 9.90 3.52 -19.66
C SER A 30 11.00 4.41 -20.26
N ALA A 31 11.29 4.19 -21.54
CA ALA A 31 11.79 5.23 -22.41
C ALA A 31 11.20 5.04 -23.81
N THR A 32 10.21 5.85 -24.17
CA THR A 32 9.77 5.98 -25.57
C THR A 32 10.80 6.81 -26.33
N PRO A 33 11.43 6.32 -27.41
CA PRO A 33 12.13 7.19 -28.34
C PRO A 33 11.14 7.68 -29.40
N THR A 34 11.00 8.99 -29.51
CA THR A 34 10.38 9.67 -30.66
C THR A 34 11.32 9.49 -31.85
N ALA A 35 10.86 8.78 -32.89
CA ALA A 35 11.58 8.66 -34.16
C ALA A 35 11.13 9.76 -35.15
N ASN A 36 12.11 10.39 -35.79
CA ASN A 36 12.00 11.43 -36.82
C ASN A 36 11.55 10.91 -38.19
N ALA A 37 11.06 11.81 -39.05
CA ALA A 37 11.25 11.79 -40.52
C ALA A 37 11.01 13.24 -41.06
N GLU A 38 12.06 13.96 -41.48
CA GLU A 38 12.67 14.06 -42.84
C GLU A 38 12.10 15.21 -43.70
N THR A 39 12.95 16.19 -44.10
CA THR A 39 13.24 16.55 -45.51
C THR A 39 14.45 17.52 -45.61
N PRO A 40 15.36 17.41 -46.62
CA PRO A 40 16.53 18.29 -46.89
C PRO A 40 16.17 19.41 -47.94
N PRO A 41 17.05 20.32 -48.50
CA PRO A 41 18.50 20.19 -48.72
C PRO A 41 19.45 21.45 -48.75
N SER A 42 20.78 21.19 -48.68
CA SER A 42 21.95 21.80 -49.41
C SER A 42 22.32 23.31 -49.28
N PRO A 43 23.46 23.79 -49.83
CA PRO A 43 24.88 23.61 -49.40
C PRO A 43 25.66 24.94 -49.26
N GLU A 44 26.78 25.00 -48.52
CA GLU A 44 27.91 25.89 -48.91
C GLU A 44 29.25 25.53 -48.26
N GLN A 45 30.33 25.80 -49.01
CA GLN A 45 31.68 25.28 -48.89
C GLN A 45 32.65 26.24 -48.16
N ALA A 46 33.82 25.69 -47.79
CA ALA A 46 35.19 26.26 -47.75
C ALA A 46 35.86 25.98 -46.38
N ALA A 47 36.67 24.93 -46.28
CA ALA A 47 38.12 24.87 -46.61
C ALA A 47 38.99 25.57 -45.55
N GLU A 48 39.83 24.82 -44.83
CA GLU A 48 41.31 24.91 -44.89
C GLU A 48 41.98 23.93 -43.87
N SER A 49 43.23 23.61 -44.16
CA SER A 49 44.02 22.41 -43.86
C SER A 49 44.93 22.46 -42.62
N ALA A 50 45.19 21.30 -41.97
CA ALA A 50 46.42 21.04 -41.20
C ALA A 50 46.73 19.51 -41.03
N PRO A 51 48.00 19.03 -41.12
CA PRO A 51 48.42 17.62 -40.90
C PRO A 51 48.74 17.26 -39.41
N PRO A 52 49.04 15.98 -39.08
CA PRO A 52 48.56 15.33 -37.85
C PRO A 52 49.52 15.38 -36.64
N ALA A 53 48.92 15.35 -35.45
CA ALA A 53 49.58 15.11 -34.16
C ALA A 53 49.33 13.66 -33.68
N PRO A 54 50.16 13.10 -32.76
CA PRO A 54 50.37 11.66 -32.55
C PRO A 54 49.18 10.94 -31.90
N PRO A 55 49.11 9.59 -31.92
CA PRO A 55 47.91 8.87 -31.50
C PRO A 55 47.67 9.06 -30.00
N ALA A 56 46.56 9.73 -29.69
CA ALA A 56 45.95 9.69 -28.38
C ALA A 56 45.43 8.28 -28.10
N GLU A 57 45.71 7.78 -26.90
CA GLU A 57 45.10 6.58 -26.34
C GLU A 57 43.58 6.66 -26.51
N GLN A 58 43.00 5.68 -27.20
CA GLN A 58 41.56 5.63 -27.42
C GLN A 58 40.85 5.41 -26.07
N PRO A 59 39.84 6.22 -25.72
CA PRO A 59 38.98 5.92 -24.59
C PRO A 59 38.17 4.68 -24.95
N VAL A 60 38.30 3.62 -24.15
CA VAL A 60 37.50 2.40 -24.28
C VAL A 60 36.02 2.79 -24.22
N GLN A 61 35.29 2.50 -25.30
CA GLN A 61 33.87 2.75 -25.43
C GLN A 61 33.07 1.87 -24.45
N MET A 62 32.78 2.39 -23.25
CA MET A 62 31.93 1.72 -22.24
C MET A 62 30.45 1.63 -22.62
N LYS A 63 30.02 2.30 -23.70
CA LYS A 63 28.61 2.27 -24.15
C LYS A 63 28.24 0.99 -24.91
N ALA A 64 29.22 0.27 -25.47
CA ALA A 64 28.97 -0.84 -26.38
C ALA A 64 28.63 -2.19 -25.68
N THR A 65 28.86 -2.32 -24.37
CA THR A 65 28.67 -3.60 -23.65
C THR A 65 27.27 -3.85 -23.12
N ALA A 66 26.47 -2.80 -22.87
CA ALA A 66 25.05 -2.94 -22.53
C ALA A 66 24.19 -3.25 -23.76
N ASP A 67 24.54 -2.66 -24.92
CA ASP A 67 23.86 -2.84 -26.21
C ASP A 67 24.01 -4.27 -26.79
N THR A 68 24.85 -5.12 -26.21
CA THR A 68 25.06 -6.53 -26.65
C THR A 68 24.27 -7.56 -25.83
N ILE A 69 23.37 -7.13 -24.94
CA ILE A 69 22.48 -8.03 -24.20
C ILE A 69 21.38 -8.53 -25.16
N ASP A 70 21.31 -9.84 -25.37
CA ASP A 70 20.27 -10.47 -26.19
C ASP A 70 18.95 -10.52 -25.40
N TYR A 71 18.08 -9.54 -25.68
CA TYR A 71 16.74 -9.44 -25.09
C TYR A 71 15.72 -10.16 -25.99
N GLN A 72 15.04 -11.18 -25.47
CA GLN A 72 13.91 -11.77 -26.17
C GLN A 72 12.63 -10.99 -25.87
N ALA A 73 11.95 -10.50 -26.91
CA ALA A 73 10.65 -9.85 -26.79
C ALA A 73 9.55 -10.90 -26.55
N MET A 74 8.93 -10.90 -25.36
CA MET A 74 7.64 -11.57 -25.16
C MET A 74 6.48 -10.60 -25.39
N LEU A 75 5.42 -11.11 -26.02
CA LEU A 75 4.09 -10.49 -25.99
C LEU A 75 3.74 -10.22 -24.52
N GLU A 76 3.37 -8.96 -24.21
CA GLU A 76 3.16 -8.39 -22.86
C GLU A 76 4.34 -7.64 -22.22
N GLY A 77 5.34 -7.22 -23.01
CA GLY A 77 6.23 -6.11 -22.60
C GLY A 77 7.33 -6.46 -21.60
N ALA A 78 7.51 -7.73 -21.25
CA ALA A 78 8.67 -8.21 -20.50
C ALA A 78 9.76 -8.70 -21.48
N THR A 79 10.96 -8.13 -21.38
CA THR A 79 12.16 -8.65 -22.05
C THR A 79 12.89 -9.62 -21.13
N VAL A 80 13.07 -10.86 -21.56
CA VAL A 80 13.87 -11.87 -20.83
C VAL A 80 15.29 -11.86 -21.41
N ILE A 81 16.29 -11.76 -20.53
CA ILE A 81 17.71 -11.87 -20.90
C ILE A 81 17.99 -13.32 -21.30
N ASN A 82 18.52 -13.54 -22.50
CA ASN A 82 18.82 -14.86 -23.02
C ASN A 82 20.25 -15.30 -22.60
N GLY A 83 20.37 -16.43 -21.89
CA GLY A 83 21.66 -16.96 -21.42
C GLY A 83 22.19 -16.36 -20.11
N SER A 84 23.36 -16.82 -19.66
CA SER A 84 24.04 -16.27 -18.48
C SER A 84 24.74 -14.95 -18.85
N LEU A 85 24.46 -13.88 -18.12
CA LEU A 85 25.16 -12.60 -18.28
C LEU A 85 26.66 -12.76 -18.02
N THR A 86 27.49 -12.07 -18.83
CA THR A 86 28.92 -11.99 -18.53
C THR A 86 29.17 -11.06 -17.35
N PHE A 87 30.35 -11.18 -16.73
CA PHE A 87 30.76 -10.32 -15.63
C PHE A 87 30.66 -8.83 -15.99
N GLU A 88 31.14 -8.46 -17.18
CA GLU A 88 31.13 -7.08 -17.68
C GLU A 88 29.70 -6.57 -17.92
N GLN A 89 28.80 -7.43 -18.40
CA GLN A 89 27.39 -7.08 -18.60
C GLN A 89 26.68 -6.82 -17.27
N VAL A 90 26.93 -7.64 -16.24
CA VAL A 90 26.38 -7.42 -14.90
C VAL A 90 26.89 -6.10 -14.31
N VAL A 91 28.20 -5.82 -14.42
CA VAL A 91 28.79 -4.55 -13.96
C VAL A 91 28.19 -3.34 -14.68
N ALA A 92 27.97 -3.44 -16.00
CA ALA A 92 27.35 -2.37 -16.78
C ALA A 92 25.90 -2.10 -16.32
N LEU A 93 25.09 -3.15 -16.18
CA LEU A 93 23.71 -3.04 -15.68
C LEU A 93 23.63 -2.46 -14.27
N MET A 94 24.53 -2.89 -13.38
CA MET A 94 24.60 -2.34 -12.03
C MET A 94 24.82 -0.82 -12.05
N ARG A 95 25.81 -0.35 -12.81
CA ARG A 95 26.12 1.08 -12.91
C ARG A 95 25.00 1.89 -13.54
N GLU A 96 24.37 1.35 -14.58
CA GLU A 96 23.28 2.02 -15.29
C GLU A 96 22.02 2.17 -14.43
N HIS A 97 21.62 1.09 -13.74
CA HIS A 97 20.33 1.05 -13.04
C HIS A 97 20.42 1.48 -11.59
N HIS A 98 21.48 1.10 -10.87
CA HIS A 98 21.56 1.36 -9.43
C HIS A 98 22.45 2.55 -9.10
N GLY A 99 23.33 2.99 -10.00
CA GLY A 99 24.29 4.07 -9.72
C GLY A 99 23.67 5.38 -9.23
N ARG A 100 22.39 5.62 -9.52
CA ARG A 100 21.64 6.83 -9.08
C ARG A 100 20.87 6.66 -7.77
N GLU A 101 20.67 5.44 -7.30
CA GLU A 101 19.85 5.13 -6.11
C GLU A 101 20.70 4.68 -4.90
N LEU A 102 22.01 4.49 -5.10
CA LEU A 102 22.95 4.09 -4.05
C LEU A 102 23.23 5.19 -3.04
N ASP A 103 22.75 6.41 -3.27
CA ASP A 103 22.72 7.50 -2.30
C ASP A 103 21.71 7.25 -1.16
N THR A 104 20.78 6.31 -1.33
CA THR A 104 19.80 5.92 -0.31
C THR A 104 20.04 4.51 0.21
N ARG A 105 19.79 4.26 1.51
CA ARG A 105 19.91 2.88 2.06
C ARG A 105 18.94 1.89 1.44
N LEU A 106 17.75 2.35 1.02
CA LEU A 106 16.78 1.51 0.33
C LEU A 106 17.30 1.05 -1.04
N GLY A 107 17.82 1.97 -1.87
CA GLY A 107 18.42 1.61 -3.16
C GLY A 107 19.61 0.66 -3.02
N GLN A 108 20.39 0.80 -1.95
CA GLN A 108 21.47 -0.15 -1.62
C GLN A 108 20.92 -1.56 -1.29
N ILE A 109 19.87 -1.68 -0.47
CA ILE A 109 19.22 -2.96 -0.16
C ILE A 109 18.58 -3.58 -1.40
N ASP A 110 17.99 -2.78 -2.28
CA ASP A 110 17.39 -3.26 -3.52
C ASP A 110 18.46 -3.86 -4.45
N LEU A 111 19.60 -3.19 -4.64
CA LEU A 111 20.76 -3.74 -5.35
C LEU A 111 21.25 -5.05 -4.72
N ILE A 112 21.40 -5.07 -3.39
CA ILE A 112 21.88 -6.25 -2.65
C ILE A 112 20.93 -7.44 -2.85
N THR A 113 19.63 -7.21 -2.73
CA THR A 113 18.60 -8.25 -2.87
C THR A 113 18.62 -8.82 -4.29
N ALA A 114 18.67 -7.94 -5.29
CA ALA A 114 18.82 -8.28 -6.70
C ALA A 114 20.05 -9.18 -6.96
N LEU A 115 21.22 -8.78 -6.44
CA LEU A 115 22.45 -9.53 -6.61
C LEU A 115 22.41 -10.87 -5.88
N LEU A 116 21.86 -10.92 -4.67
CA LEU A 116 21.70 -12.18 -3.92
C LEU A 116 20.83 -13.17 -4.68
N GLU A 117 19.71 -12.72 -5.26
CA GLU A 117 18.83 -13.56 -6.06
C GLU A 117 19.55 -14.11 -7.30
N TYR A 118 20.22 -13.22 -8.05
CA TYR A 118 20.98 -13.61 -9.24
C TYR A 118 22.12 -14.58 -8.93
N LEU A 119 22.91 -14.30 -7.91
CA LEU A 119 24.11 -15.08 -7.58
C LEU A 119 23.76 -16.41 -6.92
N ARG A 120 22.67 -16.50 -6.16
CA ARG A 120 22.19 -17.79 -5.64
C ARG A 120 21.72 -18.73 -6.73
N GLN A 121 21.21 -18.20 -7.85
CA GLN A 121 20.80 -19.01 -8.99
C GLN A 121 21.99 -19.38 -9.89
N SER A 122 22.87 -18.42 -10.18
CA SER A 122 23.96 -18.60 -11.14
C SER A 122 25.24 -19.18 -10.53
N GLN A 123 25.55 -18.86 -9.27
CA GLN A 123 26.81 -19.21 -8.59
C GLN A 123 26.60 -19.55 -7.09
N PRO A 124 25.75 -20.55 -6.74
CA PRO A 124 25.33 -20.80 -5.37
C PRO A 124 26.47 -21.10 -4.38
N GLU A 125 27.55 -21.74 -4.84
CA GLU A 125 28.68 -22.11 -3.97
C GLU A 125 29.68 -20.96 -3.74
N ASN A 126 29.66 -19.94 -4.61
CA ASN A 126 30.65 -18.86 -4.61
C ASN A 126 30.04 -17.45 -4.60
N TRP A 127 28.74 -17.34 -4.28
CA TRP A 127 27.99 -16.11 -4.42
C TRP A 127 28.63 -14.93 -3.66
N ARG A 128 29.28 -15.17 -2.51
CA ARG A 128 29.96 -14.12 -1.73
C ARG A 128 31.14 -13.49 -2.48
N ALA A 129 32.07 -14.32 -2.95
CA ALA A 129 33.24 -13.83 -3.67
C ALA A 129 32.83 -13.18 -5.00
N SER A 130 31.81 -13.73 -5.66
CA SER A 130 31.28 -13.16 -6.89
C SER A 130 30.57 -11.82 -6.66
N MET A 131 29.82 -11.68 -5.57
CA MET A 131 29.22 -10.41 -5.16
C MET A 131 30.30 -9.36 -4.87
N GLN A 132 31.32 -9.71 -4.09
CA GLN A 132 32.42 -8.80 -3.78
C GLN A 132 33.12 -8.32 -5.06
N ALA A 133 33.47 -9.23 -5.97
CA ALA A 133 34.12 -8.87 -7.23
C ALA A 133 33.24 -7.94 -8.10
N LEU A 134 31.93 -8.18 -8.16
CA LEU A 134 30.99 -7.33 -8.89
C LEU A 134 30.87 -5.95 -8.26
N LEU A 135 30.78 -5.86 -6.93
CA LEU A 135 30.69 -4.60 -6.19
C LEU A 135 31.99 -3.78 -6.31
N GLU A 136 33.16 -4.41 -6.19
CA GLU A 136 34.46 -3.75 -6.37
C GLU A 136 34.64 -3.23 -7.80
N ALA A 137 34.19 -3.99 -8.79
CA ALA A 137 34.23 -3.56 -10.18
C ALA A 137 33.24 -2.42 -10.46
N ALA A 138 32.02 -2.50 -9.96
CA ALA A 138 30.97 -1.52 -10.26
C ALA A 138 31.09 -0.23 -9.45
N PHE A 139 31.35 -0.34 -8.15
CA PHE A 139 31.25 0.72 -7.13
C PHE A 139 32.39 0.61 -6.09
N PRO A 140 33.67 0.80 -6.50
CA PRO A 140 34.82 0.49 -5.66
C PRO A 140 34.84 1.23 -4.31
N GLU A 141 34.36 2.48 -4.27
CA GLU A 141 34.35 3.30 -3.05
C GLU A 141 33.32 2.81 -2.01
N MET A 142 32.23 2.17 -2.46
CA MET A 142 31.14 1.69 -1.59
C MET A 142 31.16 0.17 -1.42
N ALA A 143 32.03 -0.56 -2.12
CA ALA A 143 32.00 -2.02 -2.18
C ALA A 143 32.06 -2.68 -0.80
N GLY A 144 32.92 -2.16 0.10
CA GLY A 144 33.02 -2.65 1.47
C GLY A 144 31.74 -2.42 2.28
N GLU A 145 31.15 -1.22 2.19
CA GLU A 145 29.90 -0.89 2.89
C GLU A 145 28.72 -1.71 2.37
N LEU A 146 28.61 -1.86 1.05
CA LEU A 146 27.56 -2.65 0.41
C LEU A 146 27.69 -4.13 0.76
N MET A 147 28.91 -4.67 0.83
CA MET A 147 29.14 -6.05 1.26
C MET A 147 28.77 -6.25 2.73
N GLN A 148 29.11 -5.31 3.61
CA GLN A 148 28.70 -5.38 5.02
C GLN A 148 27.17 -5.30 5.16
N LEU A 149 26.53 -4.40 4.40
CA LEU A 149 25.07 -4.28 4.40
C LEU A 149 24.40 -5.56 3.88
N ALA A 150 25.01 -6.27 2.93
CA ALA A 150 24.53 -7.55 2.43
C ALA A 150 24.58 -8.65 3.49
N GLU A 151 25.69 -8.76 4.23
CA GLU A 151 25.80 -9.73 5.33
C GLU A 151 24.80 -9.41 6.45
N ASN A 152 24.66 -8.14 6.84
CA ASN A 152 23.65 -7.69 7.81
C ASN A 152 22.23 -8.03 7.34
N HIS A 153 21.92 -7.83 6.06
CA HIS A 153 20.63 -8.18 5.47
C HIS A 153 20.33 -9.68 5.59
N LEU A 154 21.32 -10.52 5.30
CA LEU A 154 21.18 -11.98 5.42
C LEU A 154 21.01 -12.45 6.86
N GLU A 155 21.76 -11.86 7.79
CA GLU A 155 21.63 -12.13 9.22
C GLU A 155 20.21 -11.79 9.71
N TYR A 156 19.70 -10.61 9.35
CA TYR A 156 18.35 -10.20 9.70
C TYR A 156 17.28 -11.12 9.09
N GLN A 157 17.42 -11.50 7.82
CA GLN A 157 16.51 -12.45 7.18
C GLN A 157 16.49 -13.80 7.90
N ALA A 158 17.67 -14.32 8.27
CA ALA A 158 17.80 -15.59 8.98
C ALA A 158 17.16 -15.54 10.37
N TRP A 159 17.44 -14.48 11.14
CA TRP A 159 16.83 -14.24 12.45
C TRP A 159 15.30 -14.14 12.35
N TYR A 160 14.78 -13.31 11.44
CA TYR A 160 13.34 -13.13 11.28
C TYR A 160 12.66 -14.43 10.86
N ALA A 161 13.25 -15.19 9.94
CA ALA A 161 12.71 -16.48 9.50
C ALA A 161 12.67 -17.52 10.63
N ALA A 162 13.69 -17.56 11.50
CA ALA A 162 13.75 -18.49 12.62
C ALA A 162 12.69 -18.18 13.70
N GLY A 163 12.37 -16.90 13.92
CA GLY A 163 11.41 -16.44 14.94
C GLY A 163 10.03 -16.01 14.42
N ALA A 164 9.73 -16.21 13.13
CA ALA A 164 8.58 -15.56 12.47
C ALA A 164 7.24 -15.82 13.16
N GLN A 165 7.00 -17.07 13.60
CA GLN A 165 5.76 -17.44 14.26
C GLN A 165 5.58 -16.71 15.60
N ASP A 166 6.64 -16.64 16.41
CA ASP A 166 6.60 -16.02 17.73
C ASP A 166 6.46 -14.49 17.61
N ILE A 167 7.20 -13.87 16.69
CA ILE A 167 7.13 -12.44 16.41
C ILE A 167 5.72 -12.04 15.95
N GLN A 168 5.02 -12.88 15.18
CA GLN A 168 3.66 -12.62 14.71
C GLN A 168 2.60 -12.68 15.82
N GLN A 169 2.87 -13.40 16.91
CA GLN A 169 1.95 -13.53 18.04
C GLN A 169 2.07 -12.38 19.06
N LEU A 170 3.13 -11.59 18.97
CA LEU A 170 3.32 -10.40 19.81
C LEU A 170 2.25 -9.34 19.51
N ASP A 171 1.86 -8.61 20.56
CA ASP A 171 1.09 -7.40 20.40
C ASP A 171 1.92 -6.33 19.63
N PRO A 172 1.27 -5.31 19.06
CA PRO A 172 1.95 -4.33 18.22
C PRO A 172 3.14 -3.62 18.88
N ASP A 173 3.07 -3.32 20.18
CA ASP A 173 4.11 -2.58 20.89
C ASP A 173 5.33 -3.49 21.12
N SER A 174 5.11 -4.68 21.70
CA SER A 174 6.17 -5.67 21.92
C SER A 174 6.85 -6.10 20.62
N ARG A 175 6.06 -6.23 19.54
CA ARG A 175 6.59 -6.56 18.22
C ARG A 175 7.49 -5.45 17.67
N MET A 176 7.06 -4.19 17.77
CA MET A 176 7.85 -3.07 17.28
C MET A 176 9.16 -2.96 18.08
N GLU A 177 9.10 -3.11 19.40
CA GLU A 177 10.27 -3.07 20.28
C GLU A 177 11.31 -4.13 19.90
N ILE A 178 10.90 -5.41 19.82
CA ILE A 178 11.81 -6.51 19.45
C ILE A 178 12.38 -6.33 18.04
N LEU A 179 11.55 -5.92 17.07
CA LEU A 179 12.03 -5.67 15.71
C LEU A 179 13.08 -4.56 15.70
N MET A 180 12.81 -3.44 16.38
CA MET A 180 13.73 -2.30 16.37
C MET A 180 15.01 -2.55 17.13
N GLN A 181 14.93 -3.29 18.24
CA GLN A 181 16.10 -3.72 18.97
C GLN A 181 17.02 -4.57 18.08
N HIS A 182 16.52 -5.64 17.48
CA HIS A 182 17.35 -6.51 16.63
C HIS A 182 17.85 -5.82 15.36
N ARG A 183 17.03 -4.97 14.73
CA ARG A 183 17.49 -4.18 13.58
C ARG A 183 18.62 -3.23 13.99
N SER A 184 18.54 -2.60 15.15
CA SER A 184 19.61 -1.73 15.66
C SER A 184 20.89 -2.52 16.00
N GLU A 185 20.75 -3.73 16.54
CA GLU A 185 21.88 -4.63 16.81
C GLU A 185 22.61 -5.07 15.52
N ILE A 186 21.86 -5.36 14.46
CA ILE A 186 22.40 -5.87 13.19
C ILE A 186 22.93 -4.73 12.30
N PHE A 187 22.16 -3.66 12.12
CA PHE A 187 22.46 -2.61 11.16
C PHE A 187 23.13 -1.37 11.77
N GLY A 188 23.12 -1.25 13.09
CA GLY A 188 23.33 0.03 13.76
C GLY A 188 22.05 0.86 13.78
N LYS A 189 21.91 1.72 14.80
CA LYS A 189 20.68 2.45 15.08
C LYS A 189 20.27 3.36 13.92
N GLU A 190 21.21 4.15 13.41
CA GLU A 190 20.95 5.16 12.37
C GLU A 190 20.48 4.50 11.07
N VAL A 191 21.15 3.42 10.65
CA VAL A 191 20.79 2.68 9.43
C VAL A 191 19.47 1.93 9.61
N ALA A 192 19.21 1.37 10.80
CA ALA A 192 17.93 0.73 11.10
C ALA A 192 16.76 1.73 11.06
N GLU A 193 16.92 2.91 11.64
CA GLU A 193 15.89 3.95 11.60
C GLU A 193 15.62 4.42 10.17
N GLU A 194 16.66 4.56 9.34
CA GLU A 194 16.51 4.94 7.94
C GLU A 194 15.77 3.87 7.11
N LEU A 195 16.21 2.61 7.19
CA LEU A 195 15.64 1.49 6.41
C LEU A 195 14.17 1.24 6.75
N TRP A 196 13.79 1.41 8.02
CA TRP A 196 12.44 1.12 8.52
C TRP A 196 11.65 2.36 8.91
N GLN A 197 12.07 3.55 8.47
CA GLN A 197 11.42 4.82 8.80
C GLN A 197 9.91 4.80 8.54
N HIS A 198 9.49 4.18 7.44
CA HIS A 198 8.07 4.06 7.10
C HIS A 198 7.28 3.24 8.14
N GLN A 199 7.85 2.15 8.68
CA GLN A 199 7.20 1.32 9.70
C GLN A 199 7.14 2.05 11.04
N ILE A 200 8.22 2.77 11.39
CA ILE A 200 8.28 3.60 12.60
C ILE A 200 7.18 4.65 12.54
N ARG A 201 7.13 5.42 11.45
CA ARG A 201 6.13 6.47 11.22
C ARG A 201 4.70 5.92 11.29
N ASP A 202 4.42 4.80 10.63
CA ASP A 202 3.08 4.22 10.62
C ASP A 202 2.67 3.68 12.00
N TYR A 203 3.61 3.14 12.78
CA TYR A 203 3.39 2.75 14.17
C TYR A 203 3.12 3.96 15.07
N GLU A 204 3.95 5.00 15.00
CA GLU A 204 3.77 6.23 15.78
C GLU A 204 2.43 6.92 15.46
N MET A 205 2.06 6.97 14.18
CA MET A 205 0.75 7.46 13.75
C MET A 205 -0.40 6.63 14.33
N ALA A 206 -0.27 5.30 14.35
CA ALA A 206 -1.28 4.43 14.96
C ALA A 206 -1.43 4.66 16.47
N LYS A 207 -0.31 4.81 17.20
CA LYS A 207 -0.31 5.12 18.64
C LYS A 207 -0.92 6.49 18.93
N ALA A 208 -0.54 7.49 18.14
CA ALA A 208 -1.08 8.83 18.28
C ALA A 208 -2.59 8.85 17.99
N MET A 209 -3.03 8.13 16.96
CA MET A 209 -4.45 7.96 16.65
C MET A 209 -5.22 7.31 17.79
N GLU A 210 -4.70 6.23 18.38
CA GLU A 210 -5.30 5.56 19.54
C GLU A 210 -5.41 6.52 20.74
N ARG A 211 -4.33 7.24 21.05
CA ARG A 211 -4.29 8.25 22.13
C ARG A 211 -5.34 9.34 21.90
N ILE A 212 -5.37 9.94 20.72
CA ILE A 212 -6.30 11.02 20.37
C ILE A 212 -7.74 10.50 20.46
N THR A 213 -8.02 9.36 19.83
CA THR A 213 -9.40 8.84 19.78
C THR A 213 -9.93 8.37 21.13
N SER A 214 -9.04 7.93 22.04
CA SER A 214 -9.40 7.48 23.40
C SER A 214 -9.57 8.62 24.41
N ASP A 215 -9.10 9.84 24.11
CA ASP A 215 -9.25 11.02 24.98
C ASP A 215 -10.68 11.59 24.89
N THR A 216 -11.67 10.84 25.38
CA THR A 216 -13.09 11.23 25.30
C THR A 216 -13.45 12.42 26.20
N GLU A 217 -12.57 12.84 27.11
CA GLU A 217 -12.73 14.08 27.88
C GLU A 217 -12.53 15.31 26.98
N ARG A 218 -11.75 15.17 25.90
CA ARG A 218 -11.52 16.23 24.93
C ARG A 218 -12.67 16.31 23.90
N PRO A 219 -13.19 17.52 23.63
CA PRO A 219 -14.20 17.75 22.60
C PRO A 219 -13.82 17.13 21.25
N LEU A 220 -14.81 16.54 20.57
CA LEU A 220 -14.65 15.86 19.28
C LEU A 220 -13.92 16.71 18.24
N ASN A 221 -14.26 18.01 18.15
CA ASN A 221 -13.64 18.93 17.19
C ASN A 221 -12.16 19.18 17.50
N GLN A 222 -11.77 19.27 18.78
CA GLN A 222 -10.37 19.45 19.17
C GLN A 222 -9.54 18.20 18.87
N ARG A 223 -10.11 17.01 19.11
CA ARG A 223 -9.46 15.74 18.73
C ARG A 223 -9.31 15.61 17.22
N LEU A 224 -10.33 16.02 16.46
CA LEU A 224 -10.28 16.01 15.00
C LEU A 224 -9.20 16.97 14.48
N GLU A 225 -9.10 18.16 15.06
CA GLU A 225 -8.08 19.14 14.70
C GLU A 225 -6.67 18.62 14.99
N GLU A 226 -6.43 18.04 16.17
CA GLU A 226 -5.15 17.44 16.53
C GLU A 226 -4.76 16.31 15.58
N LEU A 227 -5.71 15.42 15.26
CA LEU A 227 -5.46 14.33 14.31
C LEU A 227 -5.17 14.86 12.90
N SER A 228 -5.97 15.82 12.43
CA SER A 228 -5.79 16.45 11.12
C SER A 228 -4.38 17.06 11.03
N GLN A 229 -3.97 17.84 12.03
CA GLN A 229 -2.62 18.44 12.06
C GLN A 229 -1.54 17.36 12.02
N LEU A 230 -1.68 16.29 12.80
CA LEU A 230 -0.71 15.20 12.83
C LEU A 230 -0.60 14.48 11.47
N VAL A 231 -1.72 14.22 10.79
CA VAL A 231 -1.73 13.60 9.46
C VAL A 231 -0.98 14.47 8.45
N HIS A 232 -1.24 15.78 8.42
CA HIS A 232 -0.59 16.72 7.49
C HIS A 232 0.89 16.95 7.81
N GLN A 233 1.32 16.77 9.06
CA GLN A 233 2.74 16.81 9.44
C GLN A 233 3.50 15.53 9.07
N THR A 234 2.79 14.39 9.06
CA THR A 234 3.40 13.06 8.92
C THR A 234 3.51 12.63 7.46
N TYR A 235 2.55 13.03 6.62
CA TYR A 235 2.47 12.61 5.22
C TYR A 235 2.53 13.83 4.28
N PRO A 236 3.23 13.71 3.14
CA PRO A 236 3.28 14.78 2.16
C PRO A 236 1.90 15.02 1.52
N GLU A 237 1.64 16.25 1.11
CA GLU A 237 0.34 16.68 0.57
C GLU A 237 -0.08 15.84 -0.65
N GLU A 238 0.87 15.45 -1.51
CA GLU A 238 0.59 14.58 -2.65
C GLU A 238 0.16 13.18 -2.23
N ALA A 239 0.65 12.65 -1.11
CA ALA A 239 0.19 11.37 -0.57
C ALA A 239 -1.23 11.51 -0.02
N ILE A 240 -1.54 12.60 0.68
CA ILE A 240 -2.88 12.89 1.21
C ILE A 240 -3.89 13.06 0.06
N SER A 241 -3.52 13.81 -0.98
CA SER A 241 -4.38 14.08 -2.15
C SER A 241 -4.53 12.88 -3.09
N ASN A 242 -3.45 12.16 -3.42
CA ASN A 242 -3.50 11.03 -4.38
C ASN A 242 -3.92 9.70 -3.74
N GLN A 243 -3.78 9.54 -2.41
CA GLN A 243 -4.24 8.35 -1.66
C GLN A 243 -5.50 8.62 -0.82
N SER A 244 -6.18 9.74 -1.09
CA SER A 244 -7.40 10.28 -0.45
C SER A 244 -8.47 9.24 -0.08
N LEU A 245 -8.59 8.14 -0.84
CA LEU A 245 -9.51 7.05 -0.50
C LEU A 245 -8.91 6.05 0.49
N ALA A 246 -7.78 5.40 0.22
CA ALA A 246 -7.31 4.32 1.09
C ALA A 246 -6.79 4.80 2.46
N MET A 247 -6.05 5.91 2.48
CA MET A 247 -5.49 6.47 3.71
C MET A 247 -6.55 7.29 4.47
N GLY A 248 -7.31 8.13 3.74
CA GLY A 248 -8.43 8.88 4.29
C GLY A 248 -9.53 7.98 4.84
N ASP A 249 -9.91 6.89 4.13
CA ASP A 249 -10.87 5.90 4.63
C ASP A 249 -10.37 5.24 5.92
N SER A 250 -9.08 4.93 6.04
CA SER A 250 -8.53 4.33 7.26
C SER A 250 -8.64 5.27 8.46
N PHE A 251 -8.19 6.52 8.33
CA PHE A 251 -8.21 7.48 9.43
C PHE A 251 -9.61 7.95 9.78
N ALA A 252 -10.41 8.34 8.79
CA ALA A 252 -11.77 8.81 9.02
C ALA A 252 -12.66 7.71 9.59
N ASN A 253 -12.61 6.47 9.07
CA ASN A 253 -13.43 5.40 9.64
C ASN A 253 -12.99 5.03 11.05
N LYS A 254 -11.67 5.02 11.35
CA LYS A 254 -11.20 4.82 12.73
C LYS A 254 -11.68 5.93 13.66
N PHE A 255 -11.58 7.20 13.25
CA PHE A 255 -12.05 8.33 14.04
C PHE A 255 -13.57 8.29 14.25
N LEU A 256 -14.33 8.02 13.19
CA LEU A 256 -15.79 7.86 13.23
C LEU A 256 -16.18 6.71 14.16
N LYS A 257 -15.49 5.58 14.10
CA LYS A 257 -15.73 4.44 14.99
C LYS A 257 -15.51 4.79 16.46
N ALA A 258 -14.47 5.55 16.77
CA ALA A 258 -14.23 6.02 18.13
C ALA A 258 -15.24 7.09 18.57
N SER A 259 -15.82 7.84 17.63
CA SER A 259 -16.73 8.97 17.91
C SER A 259 -18.22 8.58 17.94
N GLN A 260 -18.57 7.29 17.95
CA GLN A 260 -19.97 6.86 17.79
C GLN A 260 -20.88 7.33 18.93
N GLN A 261 -20.36 7.46 20.15
CA GLN A 261 -21.15 7.90 21.29
C GLN A 261 -21.57 9.36 21.15
N GLU A 262 -20.63 10.24 20.80
CA GLU A 262 -20.87 11.65 20.58
C GLU A 262 -21.80 11.86 19.38
N LEU A 263 -21.57 11.11 18.29
CA LEU A 263 -22.43 11.18 17.11
C LEU A 263 -23.87 10.77 17.42
N ARG A 264 -24.09 9.78 18.30
CA ARG A 264 -25.44 9.38 18.74
C ARG A 264 -26.18 10.50 19.45
N GLU A 265 -25.49 11.21 20.34
CA GLU A 265 -26.06 12.27 21.17
C GLU A 265 -26.37 13.53 20.35
N MET A 266 -25.70 13.74 19.22
CA MET A 266 -25.94 14.87 18.33
C MET A 266 -27.33 14.81 17.65
N PRO A 267 -28.03 15.94 17.50
CA PRO A 267 -29.15 16.09 16.59
C PRO A 267 -28.78 15.73 15.15
N THR A 268 -29.72 15.21 14.37
CA THR A 268 -29.46 14.69 13.00
C THR A 268 -28.71 15.66 12.09
N TYR A 269 -29.04 16.95 12.12
CA TYR A 269 -28.35 17.95 11.32
C TYR A 269 -26.89 18.11 11.75
N GLN A 270 -26.66 18.35 13.06
CA GLN A 270 -25.31 18.51 13.62
C GLN A 270 -24.45 17.26 13.41
N ARG A 271 -25.03 16.08 13.56
CA ARG A 271 -24.36 14.79 13.30
C ARG A 271 -23.87 14.67 11.86
N ARG A 272 -24.71 15.07 10.89
CA ARG A 272 -24.35 15.02 9.46
C ARG A 272 -23.22 15.99 9.13
N GLU A 273 -23.27 17.20 9.69
CA GLU A 273 -22.20 18.18 9.55
C GLU A 273 -20.90 17.68 10.19
N ALA A 274 -20.96 17.10 11.39
CA ALA A 274 -19.79 16.54 12.07
C ALA A 274 -19.15 15.40 11.25
N ILE A 275 -19.95 14.48 10.70
CA ILE A 275 -19.46 13.39 9.85
C ILE A 275 -18.81 13.95 8.57
N ALA A 276 -19.41 14.98 7.96
CA ALA A 276 -18.85 15.63 6.78
C ALA A 276 -17.52 16.32 7.11
N GLU A 277 -17.44 17.02 8.23
CA GLU A 277 -16.22 17.66 8.70
C GLU A 277 -15.11 16.65 8.93
N ILE A 278 -15.37 15.56 9.67
CA ILE A 278 -14.38 14.50 9.92
C ILE A 278 -13.77 13.98 8.61
N ARG A 279 -14.60 13.75 7.59
CA ARG A 279 -14.12 13.29 6.28
C ARG A 279 -13.28 14.36 5.58
N ARG A 280 -13.73 15.62 5.59
CA ARG A 280 -13.02 16.74 4.96
C ARG A 280 -11.64 16.94 5.60
N SER A 281 -11.57 17.00 6.93
CA SER A 281 -10.30 17.21 7.65
C SER A 281 -9.30 16.05 7.47
N LEU A 282 -9.78 14.85 7.09
CA LEU A 282 -8.95 13.65 6.93
C LEU A 282 -8.75 13.25 5.46
N GLY A 283 -8.87 14.21 4.54
CA GLY A 283 -8.39 14.07 3.16
C GLY A 283 -9.43 13.60 2.14
N TYR A 284 -10.72 13.55 2.49
CA TYR A 284 -11.75 13.29 1.49
C TYR A 284 -11.99 14.51 0.61
N SER A 285 -12.02 14.30 -0.70
CA SER A 285 -12.54 15.30 -1.64
C SER A 285 -14.02 15.62 -1.37
N GLU A 286 -14.45 16.84 -1.68
CA GLU A 286 -15.87 17.25 -1.57
C GLU A 286 -16.82 16.30 -2.31
N ARG A 287 -16.42 15.84 -3.50
CA ARG A 287 -17.19 14.86 -4.27
C ARG A 287 -17.37 13.55 -3.50
N ALA A 288 -16.35 13.09 -2.78
CA ALA A 288 -16.46 11.89 -1.95
C ALA A 288 -17.37 12.13 -0.75
N VAL A 289 -17.22 13.28 -0.07
CA VAL A 289 -18.06 13.69 1.07
C VAL A 289 -19.54 13.71 0.68
N GLU A 290 -19.90 14.33 -0.43
CA GLU A 290 -21.28 14.39 -0.95
C GLU A 290 -21.85 13.01 -1.26
N ASN A 291 -21.05 12.15 -1.89
CA ASN A 291 -21.46 10.80 -2.25
C ASN A 291 -21.73 9.94 -1.01
N LEU A 292 -20.85 10.01 -0.01
CA LEU A 292 -21.01 9.29 1.25
C LEU A 292 -22.16 9.87 2.08
N ALA A 293 -22.36 11.18 2.09
CA ALA A 293 -23.50 11.81 2.74
C ALA A 293 -24.84 11.32 2.16
N ARG A 294 -24.91 11.08 0.84
CA ARG A 294 -26.09 10.47 0.21
C ARG A 294 -26.32 9.02 0.68
N LEU A 295 -25.26 8.24 0.86
CA LEU A 295 -25.37 6.88 1.41
C LEU A 295 -25.82 6.91 2.87
N ASP A 296 -25.27 7.81 3.67
CA ASP A 296 -25.67 8.00 5.07
C ASP A 296 -27.15 8.37 5.18
N ARG A 297 -27.66 9.28 4.33
CA ARG A 297 -29.10 9.60 4.29
C ARG A 297 -29.98 8.39 3.98
N LYS A 298 -29.55 7.50 3.07
CA LYS A 298 -30.29 6.26 2.77
C LYS A 298 -30.29 5.30 3.96
N ARG A 299 -29.17 5.18 4.67
CA ARG A 299 -29.09 4.38 5.90
C ARG A 299 -29.96 4.96 7.00
N ASP A 300 -29.99 6.29 7.14
CA ASP A 300 -30.84 6.97 8.11
C ASP A 300 -32.32 6.67 7.86
N GLN A 301 -32.76 6.73 6.60
CA GLN A 301 -34.13 6.40 6.20
C GLN A 301 -34.45 4.94 6.49
N ARG A 302 -33.54 4.02 6.16
CA ARG A 302 -33.69 2.58 6.44
C ARG A 302 -33.82 2.30 7.94
N TRP A 303 -32.99 2.94 8.76
CA TRP A 303 -33.08 2.83 10.21
C TRP A 303 -34.39 3.40 10.76
N ALA A 304 -34.80 4.59 10.31
CA ALA A 304 -36.07 5.19 10.74
C ALA A 304 -37.28 4.30 10.40
N ALA A 305 -37.28 3.67 9.22
CA ALA A 305 -38.31 2.71 8.84
C ALA A 305 -38.24 1.43 9.70
N GLY A 306 -37.03 0.98 10.02
CA GLY A 306 -36.77 -0.12 10.95
C GLY A 306 -37.32 0.15 12.36
N ASP A 307 -37.09 1.34 12.90
CA ASP A 307 -37.58 1.75 14.23
C ASP A 307 -39.12 1.72 14.28
N GLN A 308 -39.77 2.27 13.24
CA GLN A 308 -41.24 2.22 13.11
C GLN A 308 -41.75 0.78 13.00
N TYR A 309 -41.07 -0.06 12.23
CA TYR A 309 -41.38 -1.48 12.13
C TYR A 309 -41.25 -2.18 13.49
N MET A 310 -40.19 -1.92 14.25
CA MET A 310 -39.96 -2.55 15.56
C MET A 310 -41.04 -2.14 16.58
N ALA A 311 -41.44 -0.87 16.59
CA ALA A 311 -42.57 -0.41 17.41
C ALA A 311 -43.87 -1.16 17.03
N GLN A 312 -44.19 -1.24 15.74
CA GLN A 312 -45.38 -1.95 15.26
C GLN A 312 -45.32 -3.45 15.56
N ARG A 313 -44.14 -4.06 15.45
CA ARG A 313 -43.89 -5.48 15.76
C ARG A 313 -44.14 -5.77 17.23
N GLN A 314 -43.67 -4.92 18.14
CA GLN A 314 -43.92 -5.06 19.57
C GLN A 314 -45.42 -5.03 19.88
N GLU A 315 -46.16 -4.09 19.28
CA GLU A 315 -47.61 -4.04 19.43
C GLU A 315 -48.33 -5.28 18.88
N ILE A 316 -47.93 -5.76 17.69
CA ILE A 316 -48.52 -6.95 17.08
C ILE A 316 -48.28 -8.19 17.94
N THR A 317 -47.07 -8.32 18.48
CA THR A 317 -46.66 -9.45 19.30
C THR A 317 -47.38 -9.45 20.65
N ALA A 318 -47.66 -8.28 21.21
CA ALA A 318 -48.42 -8.16 22.45
C ALA A 318 -49.92 -8.44 22.27
N LYS A 319 -50.51 -8.06 21.12
CA LYS A 319 -51.97 -8.09 20.90
C LYS A 319 -52.48 -9.36 20.20
N TYR A 320 -51.66 -10.02 19.37
CA TYR A 320 -52.10 -11.12 18.51
C TYR A 320 -51.26 -12.38 18.71
N ASN A 321 -51.83 -13.55 18.36
CA ASN A 321 -51.19 -14.86 18.46
C ASN A 321 -51.42 -15.69 17.17
N GLY A 322 -50.68 -16.78 17.02
CA GLY A 322 -50.88 -17.75 15.93
C GLY A 322 -50.79 -17.13 14.53
N GLU A 323 -51.65 -17.59 13.61
CA GLU A 323 -51.66 -17.17 12.21
C GLU A 323 -51.94 -15.67 12.04
N GLU A 324 -52.79 -15.07 12.87
CA GLU A 324 -53.13 -13.65 12.77
C GLU A 324 -51.92 -12.76 13.12
N ARG A 325 -51.10 -13.17 14.10
CA ARG A 325 -49.80 -12.52 14.36
C ARG A 325 -48.92 -12.58 13.12
N GLN A 326 -48.79 -13.76 12.50
CA GLN A 326 -47.93 -13.95 11.34
C GLN A 326 -48.39 -13.12 10.14
N ARG A 327 -49.70 -13.06 9.89
CA ARG A 327 -50.29 -12.24 8.83
C ARG A 327 -49.97 -10.76 9.03
N ARG A 328 -50.17 -10.24 10.25
CA ARG A 328 -49.90 -8.83 10.58
C ARG A 328 -48.42 -8.48 10.55
N LEU A 329 -47.54 -9.36 11.01
CA LEU A 329 -46.09 -9.16 10.90
C LEU A 329 -45.64 -9.13 9.44
N LYS A 330 -46.20 -9.99 8.58
CA LYS A 330 -45.93 -9.97 7.14
C LYS A 330 -46.37 -8.65 6.50
N GLU A 331 -47.55 -8.15 6.88
CA GLU A 331 -48.06 -6.85 6.40
C GLU A 331 -47.17 -5.69 6.89
N ALA A 332 -46.82 -5.65 8.18
CA ALA A 332 -45.93 -4.63 8.74
C ALA A 332 -44.56 -4.60 8.06
N ARG A 333 -43.91 -5.77 7.84
CA ARG A 333 -42.63 -5.83 7.11
C ARG A 333 -42.75 -5.24 5.70
N ARG A 334 -43.82 -5.56 4.97
CA ARG A 334 -44.05 -5.02 3.62
C ARG A 334 -44.26 -3.51 3.64
N THR A 335 -45.03 -3.00 4.59
CA THR A 335 -45.35 -1.57 4.72
C THR A 335 -44.11 -0.74 5.02
N PHE A 336 -43.29 -1.15 5.99
CA PHE A 336 -42.15 -0.35 6.45
C PHE A 336 -40.85 -0.64 5.69
N LEU A 337 -40.61 -1.89 5.30
CA LEU A 337 -39.29 -2.35 4.81
C LEU A 337 -39.28 -2.65 3.31
N GLY A 338 -40.45 -2.66 2.66
CA GLY A 338 -40.60 -2.80 1.21
C GLY A 338 -39.86 -4.02 0.66
N ALA A 339 -38.85 -3.76 -0.19
CA ALA A 339 -38.06 -4.80 -0.84
C ALA A 339 -37.27 -5.71 0.12
N GLU A 340 -36.99 -5.24 1.34
CA GLU A 340 -36.25 -6.02 2.34
C GLU A 340 -37.15 -6.89 3.22
N ALA A 341 -38.47 -6.85 3.03
CA ALA A 341 -39.42 -7.55 3.89
C ALA A 341 -39.14 -9.07 4.01
N ASP A 342 -38.78 -9.70 2.89
CA ASP A 342 -38.50 -11.15 2.86
C ASP A 342 -37.14 -11.52 3.43
N SER A 343 -36.12 -10.67 3.30
CA SER A 343 -34.81 -10.91 3.93
C SER A 343 -34.91 -10.74 5.45
N ILE A 344 -35.56 -9.67 5.89
CA ILE A 344 -35.80 -9.40 7.31
C ILE A 344 -36.64 -10.52 7.94
N ARG A 345 -37.66 -11.04 7.25
CA ARG A 345 -38.40 -12.21 7.75
C ARG A 345 -37.49 -13.41 8.01
N LYS A 346 -36.61 -13.75 7.05
CA LYS A 346 -35.69 -14.90 7.19
C LYS A 346 -34.68 -14.68 8.32
N GLU A 347 -34.18 -13.45 8.45
CA GLU A 347 -33.30 -13.04 9.56
C GLU A 347 -33.98 -13.25 10.92
N GLU A 348 -35.21 -12.77 11.08
CA GLU A 348 -35.97 -12.93 12.31
C GLU A 348 -36.31 -14.39 12.62
N GLU A 349 -36.63 -15.20 11.61
CA GLU A 349 -36.84 -16.65 11.75
C GLU A 349 -35.57 -17.38 12.20
N ALA A 350 -34.39 -16.87 11.82
CA ALA A 350 -33.10 -17.33 12.30
C ALA A 350 -32.69 -16.71 13.65
N GLY A 351 -33.54 -15.88 14.27
CA GLY A 351 -33.27 -15.22 15.55
C GLY A 351 -32.39 -13.97 15.45
N TYR A 352 -32.13 -13.46 14.25
CA TYR A 352 -31.39 -12.23 14.04
C TYR A 352 -32.33 -11.03 13.81
N PHE A 353 -32.24 -10.03 14.69
CA PHE A 353 -33.05 -8.82 14.62
C PHE A 353 -32.15 -7.61 14.28
N ARG A 354 -32.02 -7.31 12.99
CA ARG A 354 -31.15 -6.24 12.47
C ARG A 354 -31.36 -4.88 13.16
N PHE A 355 -32.61 -4.51 13.40
CA PHE A 355 -32.97 -3.20 13.97
C PHE A 355 -32.92 -3.17 15.51
N GLU A 356 -32.56 -4.28 16.16
CA GLU A 356 -32.19 -4.30 17.59
C GLU A 356 -30.69 -4.08 17.80
N GLN A 357 -29.89 -4.10 16.72
CA GLN A 357 -28.46 -3.88 16.78
C GLN A 357 -28.13 -2.41 17.05
N GLU A 358 -26.93 -2.16 17.57
CA GLU A 358 -26.42 -0.81 17.75
C GLU A 358 -26.24 -0.12 16.39
N ARG A 359 -26.85 1.06 16.24
CA ARG A 359 -26.72 1.86 15.03
C ARG A 359 -25.38 2.57 15.00
N SER A 360 -24.69 2.42 13.87
CA SER A 360 -23.49 3.18 13.54
C SER A 360 -23.78 4.32 12.56
N TYR A 361 -22.97 5.39 12.66
CA TYR A 361 -23.08 6.60 11.88
C TYR A 361 -21.79 6.87 11.11
N GLY A 362 -21.91 7.13 9.82
CA GLY A 362 -20.81 7.60 8.98
C GLY A 362 -19.76 6.55 8.59
N ILE A 363 -19.79 5.35 9.15
CA ILE A 363 -18.86 4.25 8.81
C ILE A 363 -19.31 3.59 7.50
N HIS A 364 -18.37 3.25 6.61
CA HIS A 364 -18.65 2.60 5.31
C HIS A 364 -17.97 1.25 5.14
#